data_AF-A0A7W5ELJ3-F1
#
_entry.id   AF-A0A7W5ELJ3-F1
#
_cell.length_a   1.000
_cell.length_b   1.000
_cell.length_c   1.000
_cell.angle_alpha   90.00
_cell.angle_beta   90.00
_cell.angle_gamma   90.00
#
_symmetry.space_group_name_H-M   'P 1'
#
loop_
_entity.id
_entity.type
_entity.pdbx_description
1 polymer ?
#
loop_
_entity_poly.entity_id
_entity_poly.type
_entity_poly.pdbx_seq_one_letter_code
_entity_poly.pdbx_strand_id
1 'polypeptide(L)'
;MSPTYDDLQVSFGRCLRTKDFIGRFYDVLLQSHPSLAPLFAKTDFRQQRLALRRGISLAISWAAGAGMARAPMDEMIRVHGRGGRAPIPPEFYAYWLESLLTVIRDSDPEVTPMLEQRWRDAMGKVIDAFTRGY
;
A
#
# COMPACT_ATOMS: atom_id res chain seq x y z
N MET A 1 -6.71 6.85 22.44
CA MET A 1 -5.55 7.41 21.71
C MET A 1 -5.53 6.76 20.35
N SER A 2 -5.56 7.52 19.25
CA SER A 2 -5.29 6.94 17.93
C SER A 2 -3.88 6.35 17.95
N PRO A 3 -3.65 5.12 17.47
CA PRO A 3 -2.30 4.60 17.39
C PRO A 3 -1.49 5.52 16.48
N THR A 4 -0.37 6.05 16.99
CA THR A 4 0.60 6.72 16.14
C THR A 4 1.34 5.63 15.37
N TYR A 5 1.34 5.69 14.04
CA TYR A 5 2.03 4.73 13.15
C TYR A 5 3.39 5.30 12.68
N ASP A 6 4.05 6.08 13.55
CA ASP A 6 5.33 6.73 13.23
C ASP A 6 6.42 5.69 12.94
N ASP A 7 6.37 4.56 13.63
CA ASP A 7 7.24 3.41 13.42
C ASP A 7 7.09 2.80 12.00
N LEU A 8 5.89 2.87 11.41
CA LEU A 8 5.69 2.45 10.02
C LEU A 8 6.34 3.42 9.03
N GLN A 9 6.32 4.72 9.29
CA GLN A 9 7.03 5.69 8.45
C GLN A 9 8.55 5.47 8.51
N VAL A 10 9.07 5.15 9.70
CA VAL A 10 10.50 4.81 9.87
C VAL A 10 10.84 3.50 9.14
N SER A 11 10.02 2.45 9.33
CA SER A 11 10.15 1.17 8.62
C SER A 11 10.14 1.33 7.11
N PHE A 12 9.18 2.11 6.60
CA PHE A 12 9.09 2.43 5.18
C PHE A 12 10.30 3.24 4.70
N GLY A 13 10.78 4.17 5.52
CA GLY A 13 12.00 4.92 5.28
C GLY A 13 13.24 4.02 5.14
N ARG A 14 13.37 2.96 5.95
CA ARG A 14 14.43 1.95 5.82
C ARG A 14 14.26 1.11 4.55
N CYS A 15 13.05 0.61 4.29
CA CYS A 15 12.73 -0.12 3.06
C CYS A 15 13.14 0.65 1.80
N LEU A 16 12.86 1.96 1.74
CA LEU A 16 13.17 2.81 0.60
C LEU A 16 14.67 3.04 0.37
N ARG A 17 15.54 2.72 1.35
CA ARG A 17 17.01 2.75 1.18
C ARG A 17 17.51 1.49 0.47
N THR A 18 16.75 0.40 0.52
CA THR A 18 17.05 -0.84 -0.20
C THR A 18 16.84 -0.63 -1.70
N LYS A 19 17.80 -1.11 -2.51
CA LYS A 19 17.76 -0.95 -3.96
C LYS A 19 16.47 -1.55 -4.54
N ASP A 20 15.70 -0.68 -5.18
CA ASP A 20 14.49 -1.02 -5.94
C ASP A 20 13.37 -1.69 -5.12
N PHE A 21 13.19 -1.31 -3.86
CA PHE A 21 12.09 -1.80 -3.01
C PHE A 21 10.71 -1.75 -3.71
N ILE A 22 10.40 -0.61 -4.34
CA ILE A 22 9.11 -0.42 -5.02
C ILE A 22 9.03 -1.25 -6.32
N GLY A 23 10.13 -1.47 -7.02
CA GLY A 23 10.16 -2.39 -8.17
C GLY A 23 9.86 -3.82 -7.74
N ARG A 24 10.55 -4.31 -6.71
CA ARG A 24 10.29 -5.64 -6.14
C ARG A 24 8.86 -5.81 -5.67
N PHE A 25 8.26 -4.76 -5.07
CA PHE A 25 6.85 -4.79 -4.70
C PHE A 25 5.96 -5.15 -5.89
N TYR A 26 6.16 -4.50 -7.04
CA TYR A 26 5.40 -4.80 -8.25
C TYR A 26 5.72 -6.19 -8.79
N ASP A 27 6.98 -6.62 -8.78
CA ASP A 27 7.33 -7.98 -9.22
C ASP A 27 6.57 -9.03 -8.40
N VAL A 28 6.55 -8.90 -7.07
CA VAL A 28 5.82 -9.80 -6.17
C VAL A 28 4.31 -9.70 -6.39
N LEU A 29 3.76 -8.48 -6.48
CA LEU A 29 2.33 -8.26 -6.67
C LEU A 29 1.82 -8.88 -7.97
N LEU A 30 2.47 -8.60 -9.09
CA LEU A 30 1.99 -9.03 -10.40
C LEU A 30 2.11 -10.55 -10.59
N GLN A 31 2.98 -11.21 -9.82
CA GLN A 31 3.12 -12.67 -9.79
C GLN A 31 2.16 -13.34 -8.78
N SER A 32 1.61 -12.59 -7.83
CA SER A 32 0.77 -13.15 -6.76
C SER A 32 -0.61 -13.65 -7.21
N HIS A 33 -1.12 -13.16 -8.36
CA HIS A 33 -2.38 -13.61 -8.93
C HIS A 33 -2.44 -13.36 -10.45
N PRO A 34 -2.89 -14.31 -11.29
CA PRO A 34 -2.87 -14.18 -12.75
C PRO A 34 -3.69 -13.00 -13.28
N SER A 35 -4.75 -12.60 -12.58
CA SER A 35 -5.59 -11.46 -12.98
C SER A 35 -5.00 -10.09 -12.63
N LEU A 36 -3.92 -10.00 -11.85
CA LEU A 36 -3.33 -8.71 -11.47
C LEU A 36 -2.50 -8.10 -12.60
N ALA A 37 -1.62 -8.87 -13.25
CA ALA A 37 -0.78 -8.37 -14.34
C ALA A 37 -1.57 -7.67 -15.47
N PRO A 38 -2.71 -8.20 -15.95
CA PRO A 38 -3.54 -7.52 -16.94
C PRO A 38 -4.05 -6.13 -16.51
N LEU A 39 -4.31 -5.90 -15.22
CA LEU A 39 -4.77 -4.59 -14.71
C LEU A 39 -3.72 -3.48 -14.89
N PHE A 40 -2.45 -3.87 -14.99
CA PHE A 40 -1.32 -2.95 -15.14
C PHE A 40 -0.75 -2.92 -16.57
N ALA A 41 -1.38 -3.59 -17.54
CA ALA A 41 -0.84 -3.74 -18.89
C ALA A 41 -0.57 -2.41 -19.63
N LYS A 42 -1.27 -1.33 -19.25
CA LYS A 42 -1.10 0.02 -19.82
C LYS A 42 -0.45 1.01 -18.85
N THR A 43 0.14 0.53 -17.77
CA THR A 43 0.70 1.36 -16.72
C THR A 43 2.10 1.85 -17.07
N ASP A 44 2.33 3.16 -16.97
CA ASP A 44 3.68 3.72 -16.93
C ASP A 44 4.30 3.42 -15.54
N PHE A 45 5.12 2.38 -15.47
CA PHE A 45 5.77 1.96 -14.23
C PHE A 45 6.80 2.97 -13.69
N ARG A 46 7.25 3.98 -14.45
CA ARG A 46 8.09 5.04 -13.86
C ARG A 46 7.23 5.96 -13.01
N GLN A 47 6.09 6.39 -13.53
CA GLN A 47 5.14 7.24 -12.79
C GLN A 47 4.47 6.46 -11.66
N GLN A 48 4.08 5.21 -11.91
CA GLN A 48 3.39 4.37 -10.95
C GLN A 48 4.23 4.11 -9.70
N ARG A 49 5.54 3.87 -9.83
CA ARG A 49 6.43 3.67 -8.69
C ARG A 49 6.50 4.92 -7.78
N LEU A 50 6.51 6.11 -8.37
CA LEU A 50 6.46 7.36 -7.60
C LEU A 50 5.09 7.56 -6.93
N ALA A 51 4.01 7.25 -7.64
CA ALA A 51 2.65 7.31 -7.12
C ALA A 51 2.47 6.37 -5.93
N LEU A 52 2.92 5.12 -6.05
CA LEU A 52 2.83 4.12 -4.97
C LEU A 52 3.62 4.56 -3.74
N ARG A 53 4.85 5.08 -3.91
CA ARG A 53 5.64 5.57 -2.77
C ARG A 53 4.88 6.64 -1.99
N ARG A 54 4.26 7.60 -2.69
CA ARG A 54 3.44 8.65 -2.06
C ARG A 54 2.17 8.07 -1.45
N GLY A 55 1.54 7.12 -2.12
CA GLY A 55 0.33 6.43 -1.70
C GLY A 55 0.52 5.68 -0.37
N ILE A 56 1.64 4.96 -0.20
CA ILE A 56 1.93 4.24 1.05
C ILE A 56 2.15 5.22 2.21
N SER A 57 2.93 6.29 2.01
CA SER A 57 3.09 7.32 3.05
C SER A 57 1.75 7.97 3.43
N LEU A 58 0.90 8.26 2.44
CA LEU A 58 -0.45 8.78 2.65
C LEU A 58 -1.34 7.78 3.42
N ALA A 59 -1.26 6.49 3.08
CA ALA A 59 -1.97 5.40 3.73
C ALA A 59 -1.63 5.29 5.22
N ILE A 60 -0.34 5.35 5.57
CA ILE A 60 0.11 5.35 6.96
C ILE A 60 -0.43 6.57 7.70
N SER A 61 -0.30 7.78 7.13
CA SER A 61 -0.81 9.01 7.74
C SER A 61 -2.33 8.99 7.93
N TRP A 62 -3.07 8.49 6.95
CA TRP A 62 -4.52 8.35 7.02
C TRP A 62 -4.94 7.34 8.09
N ALA A 63 -4.27 6.18 8.17
CA ALA A 63 -4.55 5.16 9.19
C ALA A 63 -4.27 5.66 10.62
N ALA A 64 -3.33 6.60 10.78
CA ALA A 64 -3.04 7.29 12.04
C ALA A 64 -4.08 8.38 12.39
N GLY A 65 -5.02 8.68 11.49
CA GLY A 65 -6.04 9.70 11.68
C GLY A 65 -5.58 11.13 11.37
N ALA A 66 -4.50 11.31 10.60
CA ALA A 66 -4.02 12.64 10.24
C ALA A 66 -5.04 13.37 9.34
N GLY A 67 -5.58 14.49 9.80
CA GLY A 67 -6.62 15.24 9.08
C GLY A 67 -6.24 15.66 7.66
N MET A 68 -4.97 16.03 7.45
CA MET A 68 -4.44 16.40 6.12
C MET A 68 -4.45 15.24 5.10
N ALA A 69 -4.48 13.99 5.57
CA ALA A 69 -4.50 12.81 4.72
C ALA A 69 -5.92 12.42 4.27
N ARG A 70 -6.97 13.00 4.88
CA ARG A 70 -8.37 12.61 4.61
C ARG A 70 -8.79 12.85 3.17
N ALA A 71 -8.73 14.10 2.71
CA ALA A 71 -9.20 14.44 1.36
C ALA A 71 -8.40 13.74 0.24
N PRO A 72 -7.05 13.65 0.29
CA PRO A 72 -6.29 12.88 -0.70
C PRO A 72 -6.62 11.38 -0.67
N MET A 73 -6.92 10.81 0.51
CA MET A 73 -7.31 9.41 0.60
C MET A 73 -8.72 9.15 0.06
N ASP A 74 -9.68 10.04 0.36
CA ASP A 74 -11.04 9.96 -0.18
C ASP A 74 -11.01 9.96 -1.71
N GLU A 75 -10.13 10.77 -2.32
CA GLU A 75 -9.90 10.73 -3.76
C GLU A 75 -9.35 9.38 -4.22
N MET A 76 -8.40 8.78 -3.49
CA MET A 76 -7.85 7.48 -3.87
C MET A 76 -8.86 6.35 -3.76
N ILE A 77 -9.73 6.39 -2.76
CA ILE A 77 -10.86 5.46 -2.62
C ILE A 77 -11.78 5.59 -3.85
N ARG A 78 -12.14 6.81 -4.26
CA ARG A 78 -12.96 7.03 -5.47
C ARG A 78 -12.31 6.54 -6.75
N VAL A 79 -11.00 6.75 -6.91
CA VAL A 79 -10.24 6.29 -8.09
C VAL A 79 -10.27 4.78 -8.23
N HIS A 80 -10.21 4.03 -7.12
CA HIS A 80 -10.16 2.57 -7.11
C HIS A 80 -11.52 1.89 -6.91
N GLY A 81 -12.59 2.66 -6.63
CA GLY A 81 -13.94 2.13 -6.55
C GLY A 81 -14.49 1.64 -7.90
N ARG A 82 -15.61 0.92 -7.92
CA ARG A 82 -16.14 0.27 -9.14
C ARG A 82 -16.36 1.22 -10.32
N GLY A 83 -16.82 2.44 -10.05
CA GLY A 83 -17.01 3.50 -11.06
C GLY A 83 -15.81 4.43 -11.25
N GLY A 84 -14.68 4.14 -10.59
CA GLY A 84 -13.48 4.93 -10.64
C GLY A 84 -12.69 4.75 -11.94
N ARG A 85 -11.64 5.55 -12.09
CA ARG A 85 -10.76 5.49 -13.29
C ARG A 85 -9.78 4.31 -13.28
N ALA A 86 -9.60 3.65 -12.14
CA ALA A 86 -8.74 2.48 -11.98
C ALA A 86 -9.37 1.48 -11.00
N PRO A 87 -10.55 0.90 -11.34
CA PRO A 87 -11.32 0.06 -10.42
C PRO A 87 -10.53 -1.19 -10.02
N ILE A 88 -10.44 -1.47 -8.73
CA ILE A 88 -9.78 -2.67 -8.19
C ILE A 88 -10.78 -3.47 -7.36
N PRO A 89 -11.16 -4.68 -7.81
CA PRO A 89 -11.99 -5.60 -7.04
C PRO A 89 -11.42 -5.87 -5.63
N PRO A 90 -12.25 -5.86 -4.56
CA PRO A 90 -11.79 -5.96 -3.19
C PRO A 90 -10.93 -7.20 -2.87
N GLU A 91 -11.17 -8.31 -3.55
CA GLU A 91 -10.40 -9.55 -3.39
C GLU A 91 -8.91 -9.38 -3.69
N PHE A 92 -8.52 -8.35 -4.47
CA PHE A 92 -7.13 -8.10 -4.80
C PHE A 92 -6.33 -7.38 -3.70
N TYR A 93 -6.99 -6.78 -2.71
CA TYR A 93 -6.29 -6.08 -1.64
C TYR A 93 -5.55 -7.02 -0.68
N ALA A 94 -6.00 -8.28 -0.55
CA ALA A 94 -5.27 -9.29 0.22
C ALA A 94 -3.89 -9.59 -0.41
N TYR A 95 -3.85 -9.76 -1.73
CA TYR A 95 -2.60 -9.94 -2.48
C TYR A 95 -1.70 -8.70 -2.41
N TRP A 96 -2.29 -7.50 -2.45
CA TRP A 96 -1.55 -6.25 -2.27
C TRP A 96 -0.86 -6.19 -0.90
N LEU A 97 -1.58 -6.53 0.17
CA LEU A 97 -1.05 -6.52 1.53
C LEU A 97 0.08 -7.55 1.70
N GLU A 98 -0.15 -8.81 1.31
CA GLU A 98 0.87 -9.85 1.44
C GLU A 98 2.12 -9.55 0.59
N SER A 99 1.95 -8.95 -0.59
CA SER A 99 3.07 -8.53 -1.42
C SER A 99 3.89 -7.43 -0.74
N LEU A 100 3.24 -6.44 -0.14
CA LEU A 100 3.90 -5.38 0.62
C LEU A 100 4.68 -5.95 1.80
N LEU A 101 4.07 -6.82 2.61
CA LEU A 101 4.71 -7.42 3.77
C LEU A 101 5.86 -8.35 3.39
N THR A 102 5.75 -9.04 2.27
CA THR A 102 6.85 -9.84 1.71
C THR A 102 8.07 -8.97 1.42
N VAL A 103 7.90 -7.87 0.71
CA VAL A 103 9.05 -7.02 0.40
C VAL A 103 9.57 -6.23 1.60
N ILE A 104 8.72 -5.90 2.58
CA ILE A 104 9.16 -5.30 3.86
C ILE A 104 10.06 -6.27 4.61
N ARG A 105 9.68 -7.55 4.72
CA ARG A 105 10.49 -8.58 5.38
C ARG A 105 11.89 -8.70 4.77
N ASP A 106 11.99 -8.56 3.45
CA ASP A 106 13.25 -8.63 2.73
C ASP A 106 14.10 -7.34 2.80
N SER A 107 13.50 -6.21 3.19
CA SER A 107 14.10 -4.89 2.97
C SER A 107 14.28 -4.05 4.22
N ASP A 108 13.48 -4.27 5.27
CA ASP A 108 13.64 -3.61 6.56
C ASP A 108 14.44 -4.51 7.50
N PRO A 109 15.73 -4.21 7.77
CA PRO A 109 16.56 -5.03 8.65
C PRO A 109 16.10 -5.01 10.13
N GLU A 110 15.20 -4.09 10.50
CA GLU A 110 14.66 -3.95 11.84
C GLU A 110 13.19 -4.43 11.93
N VAL A 111 12.67 -5.09 10.89
CA VAL A 111 11.32 -5.64 10.94
C VAL A 111 11.24 -6.73 12.00
N THR A 112 10.22 -6.61 12.85
CA THR A 112 9.89 -7.60 13.88
C THR A 112 8.47 -8.11 13.63
N PRO A 113 8.08 -9.27 14.19
CA PRO A 113 6.70 -9.74 14.09
C PRO A 113 5.67 -8.71 14.59
N MET A 114 6.02 -7.94 15.62
CA MET A 114 5.18 -6.86 16.15
C MET A 114 5.04 -5.70 15.15
N LEU A 115 6.13 -5.30 14.49
CA LEU A 115 6.10 -4.25 13.47
C LEU A 115 5.31 -4.70 12.23
N GLU A 116 5.45 -5.97 11.82
CA GLU A 116 4.65 -6.55 10.75
C GLU A 116 3.15 -6.54 11.09
N GLN A 117 2.79 -6.91 12.32
CA GLN A 117 1.40 -6.84 12.77
C GLN A 117 0.86 -5.41 12.72
N ARG A 118 1.67 -4.41 13.08
CA ARG A 118 1.26 -3.00 12.99
C ARG A 118 1.08 -2.54 11.55
N TRP A 119 1.91 -3.02 10.61
CA TRP A 119 1.68 -2.83 9.17
C TRP A 119 0.34 -3.44 8.73
N ARG A 120 0.03 -4.66 9.17
CA ARG A 120 -1.27 -5.31 8.91
C ARG A 120 -2.43 -4.49 9.47
N ASP A 121 -2.33 -4.00 10.70
CA ASP A 121 -3.38 -3.20 11.33
C ASP A 121 -3.62 -1.87 10.60
N ALA A 122 -2.54 -1.17 10.21
CA ALA A 122 -2.64 0.11 9.51
C ALA A 122 -3.21 -0.07 8.10
N MET A 123 -2.66 -0.99 7.32
CA MET A 123 -3.10 -1.24 5.95
C MET A 123 -4.48 -1.88 5.92
N GLY A 124 -4.84 -2.70 6.90
CA GLY A 124 -6.19 -3.25 7.05
C GLY A 124 -7.25 -2.16 7.11
N LYS A 125 -7.04 -1.09 7.90
CA LYS A 125 -7.94 0.07 7.95
C LYS A 125 -8.11 0.75 6.58
N VAL A 126 -7.02 0.86 5.83
CA VAL A 126 -7.02 1.48 4.49
C VAL A 126 -7.75 0.58 3.50
N ILE A 127 -7.45 -0.72 3.49
CA ILE A 127 -8.09 -1.74 2.66
C ILE A 127 -9.59 -1.80 2.93
N ASP A 128 -10.00 -1.75 4.19
CA ASP A 128 -11.41 -1.70 4.58
C ASP A 128 -12.12 -0.47 4.00
N ALA A 129 -11.43 0.69 3.97
CA ALA A 129 -11.99 1.90 3.40
C ALA A 129 -12.13 1.82 1.87
N PHE A 130 -11.13 1.26 1.19
CA PHE A 130 -11.19 1.01 -0.26
C PHE A 130 -12.27 0.00 -0.61
N THR A 131 -12.39 -1.07 0.19
CA THR A 131 -13.41 -2.12 0.02
C THR A 131 -14.82 -1.56 0.19
N ARG A 132 -15.07 -0.72 1.20
CA ARG A 132 -16.36 -0.03 1.38
C ARG A 132 -16.67 0.98 0.27
N GLY A 133 -15.64 1.53 -0.36
CA GLY A 133 -15.77 2.50 -1.45
C GLY A 133 -15.87 1.89 -2.85
N TYR A 134 -15.84 0.56 -2.96
CA TYR A 134 -15.95 -0.15 -4.23
C TYR A 134 -17.39 -0.32 -4.70
#